data_AF-A0A966C4J2-F1
#
_entry.id   AF-A0A966C4J2-F1
#
_cell.length_a   1.000
_cell.length_b   1.000
_cell.length_c   1.000
_cell.angle_alpha   90.00
_cell.angle_beta   90.00
_cell.angle_gamma   90.00
#
_symmetry.space_group_name_H-M   'P 1'
#
loop_
_entity.id
_entity.type
_entity.pdbx_description
1 polymer ?
#
loop_
_entity_poly.entity_id
_entity_poly.type
_entity_poly.pdbx_seq_one_letter_code
_entity_poly.pdbx_strand_id
1 'polypeptide(L)'
;MKNTSHSNPKFVFFGTPDIAVTALAEMASFGFIPSLIVCNPDAPVGRKQIITPPPTKVWAVAHNLPVLQPAFLPKIPPPNDGHLMTVIGGDDWDFFVVFAYGKIMPEWLINLPKYGTINAHPSLLPKLRGASPIRSTLLTDLSAGGVTIIQMDKELDHGPILKQQKVALVEPISGEDLDN
;
A
#
# COMPACT_ATOMS: atom_id res chain seq x y z
N MET A 1 15.24 -14.03 -26.42
CA MET A 1 15.31 -13.97 -24.96
C MET A 1 16.20 -12.80 -24.58
N LYS A 2 15.64 -11.65 -24.19
CA LYS A 2 16.45 -10.49 -23.79
C LYS A 2 16.81 -10.68 -22.33
N ASN A 3 18.03 -11.17 -22.11
CA ASN A 3 18.66 -11.22 -20.81
C ASN A 3 19.12 -9.78 -20.48
N THR A 4 18.22 -8.96 -19.96
CA THR A 4 18.59 -7.66 -19.41
C THR A 4 18.99 -7.90 -17.96
N SER A 5 20.28 -7.82 -17.66
CA SER A 5 20.78 -7.70 -16.30
C SER A 5 20.23 -6.40 -15.71
N HIS A 6 19.05 -6.45 -15.13
CA HIS A 6 18.55 -5.39 -14.27
C HIS A 6 18.80 -5.91 -12.87
N SER A 7 19.64 -5.19 -12.12
CA SER A 7 19.69 -5.31 -10.67
C SER A 7 18.27 -5.31 -10.14
N ASN A 8 17.94 -6.21 -9.22
CA ASN A 8 16.62 -6.21 -8.59
C ASN A 8 16.37 -4.80 -8.01
N PRO A 9 15.24 -4.15 -8.34
CA PRO A 9 14.99 -2.80 -7.86
C PRO A 9 14.94 -2.80 -6.34
N LYS A 10 15.59 -1.82 -5.72
CA LYS A 10 15.59 -1.62 -4.27
C LYS A 10 14.41 -0.73 -3.90
N PHE A 11 13.39 -1.28 -3.26
CA PHE A 11 12.16 -0.56 -2.94
C PHE A 11 11.63 -0.86 -1.54
N VAL A 12 10.80 0.06 -1.05
CA VAL A 12 10.08 -0.04 0.22
C VAL A 12 8.60 -0.27 -0.04
N PHE A 13 7.98 -1.18 0.69
CA PHE A 13 6.54 -1.42 0.65
C PHE A 13 5.85 -0.85 1.90
N PHE A 14 4.90 0.05 1.71
CA PHE A 14 4.08 0.65 2.76
C PHE A 14 2.67 0.04 2.73
N GLY A 15 2.30 -0.71 3.78
CA GLY A 15 0.98 -1.33 3.86
C GLY A 15 0.72 -1.99 5.21
N THR A 16 -0.55 -2.09 5.60
CA THR A 16 -0.94 -2.55 6.95
C THR A 16 -1.90 -3.76 6.94
N PRO A 17 -3.10 -3.69 6.33
CA PRO A 17 -4.12 -4.75 6.47
C PRO A 17 -3.87 -5.95 5.56
N ASP A 18 -4.70 -6.99 5.71
CA ASP A 18 -4.58 -8.25 4.93
C ASP A 18 -4.57 -8.05 3.41
N ILE A 19 -5.36 -7.10 2.88
CA ILE A 19 -5.36 -6.81 1.44
C ILE A 19 -3.97 -6.37 0.95
N ALA A 20 -3.19 -5.68 1.78
CA ALA A 20 -1.82 -5.32 1.46
C ALA A 20 -0.89 -6.55 1.42
N VAL A 21 -1.14 -7.55 2.27
CA VAL A 21 -0.42 -8.83 2.24
C VAL A 21 -0.73 -9.61 0.96
N THR A 22 -1.99 -9.61 0.50
CA THR A 22 -2.36 -10.25 -0.78
C THR A 22 -1.53 -9.69 -1.94
N ALA A 23 -1.45 -8.36 -2.05
CA ALA A 23 -0.65 -7.72 -3.10
C ALA A 23 0.85 -8.03 -2.96
N LEU A 24 1.36 -7.99 -1.73
CA LEU A 24 2.76 -8.27 -1.43
C LEU A 24 3.17 -9.71 -1.73
N ALA A 25 2.32 -10.69 -1.38
CA ALA A 25 2.53 -12.10 -1.70
C ALA A 25 2.52 -12.34 -3.21
N GLU A 26 1.60 -11.69 -3.93
CA GLU A 26 1.54 -11.76 -5.40
C GLU A 26 2.82 -11.17 -6.02
N MET A 27 3.25 -9.98 -5.59
CA MET A 27 4.51 -9.35 -6.04
C MET A 27 5.71 -10.28 -5.79
N ALA A 28 5.79 -10.88 -4.61
CA ALA A 28 6.86 -11.80 -4.25
C ALA A 28 6.86 -13.07 -5.13
N SER A 29 5.69 -13.57 -5.53
CA SER A 29 5.58 -14.71 -6.47
C SER A 29 6.15 -14.41 -7.86
N PHE A 30 6.17 -13.14 -8.27
CA PHE A 30 6.82 -12.65 -9.48
C PHE A 30 8.29 -12.25 -9.28
N GLY A 31 8.86 -12.47 -8.10
CA GLY A 31 10.24 -12.12 -7.77
C GLY A 31 10.46 -10.67 -7.34
N PHE A 32 9.40 -9.88 -7.16
CA PHE A 32 9.47 -8.51 -6.64
C PHE A 32 9.35 -8.51 -5.11
N ILE A 33 10.48 -8.63 -4.43
CA ILE A 33 10.56 -8.66 -2.96
C ILE A 33 11.06 -7.29 -2.46
N PRO A 34 10.32 -6.59 -1.57
CA PRO A 34 10.78 -5.31 -1.03
C PRO A 34 11.98 -5.50 -0.12
N SER A 35 12.88 -4.52 -0.07
CA SER A 35 14.01 -4.55 0.86
C SER A 35 13.64 -4.05 2.25
N LEU A 36 12.47 -3.41 2.41
CA LEU A 36 11.92 -2.95 3.69
C LEU A 36 10.39 -2.91 3.63
N ILE A 37 9.75 -3.30 4.72
CA ILE A 37 8.30 -3.12 4.92
C ILE A 37 8.04 -2.05 5.97
N VAL A 38 7.14 -1.12 5.65
CA VAL A 38 6.65 -0.09 6.57
C VAL A 38 5.16 -0.33 6.82
N CYS A 39 4.79 -0.50 8.08
CA CYS A 39 3.40 -0.74 8.47
C CYS A 39 3.02 0.08 9.71
N ASN A 40 1.74 0.08 10.08
CA ASN A 40 1.33 0.70 11.34
C ASN A 40 1.90 -0.06 12.55
N PRO A 41 2.00 0.59 13.73
CA PRO A 41 2.36 -0.10 14.97
C PRO A 41 1.39 -1.23 15.31
N ASP A 42 1.86 -2.15 16.14
CA ASP A 42 1.01 -3.18 16.76
C ASP A 42 -0.14 -2.48 17.51
N ALA A 43 -1.35 -2.99 17.33
CA ALA A 43 -2.57 -2.35 17.85
C ALA A 43 -3.48 -3.39 18.51
N PRO A 44 -4.32 -2.98 19.47
CA PRO A 44 -5.30 -3.89 20.06
C PRO A 44 -6.39 -4.26 19.04
N VAL A 45 -6.63 -5.55 18.87
CA VAL A 45 -7.63 -6.08 17.92
C VAL A 45 -8.70 -6.90 18.65
N GLY A 46 -9.93 -6.86 18.11
CA GLY A 46 -11.07 -7.62 18.59
C GLY A 46 -11.61 -7.15 19.95
N ARG A 47 -12.64 -7.83 20.44
CA ARG A 47 -13.31 -7.46 21.71
C ARG A 47 -12.40 -7.54 22.93
N LYS A 48 -11.39 -8.41 22.89
CA LYS A 48 -10.42 -8.62 23.98
C LYS A 48 -9.24 -7.64 23.94
N GLN A 49 -9.14 -6.79 22.92
CA GLN A 49 -8.08 -5.77 22.77
C GLN A 49 -6.66 -6.35 22.89
N ILE A 50 -6.45 -7.53 22.31
CA ILE A 50 -5.15 -8.19 22.32
C ILE A 50 -4.23 -7.42 21.38
N ILE A 51 -3.07 -6.97 21.87
CA ILE A 51 -2.05 -6.33 21.05
C ILE A 51 -1.60 -7.32 19.99
N THR A 52 -1.86 -6.97 18.73
CA THR A 52 -1.67 -7.84 17.59
C THR A 52 -0.80 -7.13 16.55
N PRO A 53 0.24 -7.78 16.01
CA PRO A 53 1.03 -7.21 14.93
C PRO A 53 0.19 -7.08 13.65
N PRO A 54 0.44 -6.07 12.80
CA PRO A 54 -0.22 -5.99 11.50
C PRO A 54 0.06 -7.22 10.64
N PRO A 55 -0.88 -7.64 9.78
CA PRO A 55 -0.68 -8.73 8.83
C PRO A 55 0.62 -8.59 8.00
N THR A 56 0.94 -7.38 7.52
CA THR A 56 2.18 -7.14 6.76
C THR A 56 3.45 -7.33 7.57
N LYS A 57 3.45 -7.03 8.87
CA LYS A 57 4.57 -7.35 9.77
C LYS A 57 4.73 -8.86 9.94
N VAL A 58 3.64 -9.59 10.13
CA VAL A 58 3.68 -11.05 10.27
C VAL A 58 4.27 -11.68 8.99
N TRP A 59 3.80 -11.22 7.82
CA TRP A 59 4.34 -11.67 6.54
C TRP A 59 5.83 -11.34 6.40
N ALA A 60 6.25 -10.12 6.73
CA ALA A 60 7.65 -9.70 6.67
C ALA A 60 8.58 -10.59 7.49
N VAL A 61 8.20 -10.86 8.75
CA VAL A 61 8.99 -11.70 9.67
C VAL A 61 9.11 -13.12 9.13
N ALA A 62 8.03 -13.69 8.60
CA ALA A 62 8.06 -15.02 7.99
C ALA A 62 9.00 -15.12 6.77
N HIS A 63 9.27 -14.00 6.10
CA HIS A 63 10.14 -13.91 4.92
C HIS A 63 11.53 -13.31 5.25
N ASN A 64 11.86 -13.13 6.53
CA ASN A 64 13.12 -12.52 6.99
C ASN A 64 13.38 -11.10 6.44
N LEU A 65 12.32 -10.31 6.29
CA LEU A 65 12.42 -8.93 5.82
C LEU A 65 12.41 -7.93 6.99
N PRO A 66 13.18 -6.84 6.91
CA PRO A 66 13.16 -5.80 7.93
C PRO A 66 11.80 -5.07 7.92
N VAL A 67 11.39 -4.63 9.11
CA VAL A 67 10.11 -3.95 9.34
C VAL A 67 10.34 -2.65 10.09
N LEU A 68 9.69 -1.59 9.63
CA LEU A 68 9.60 -0.31 10.34
C LEU A 68 8.14 0.00 10.69
N GLN A 69 7.90 0.42 11.94
CA GLN A 69 6.56 0.74 12.44
C GLN A 69 6.50 2.16 13.03
N PRO A 70 6.66 3.21 12.20
CA PRO A 70 6.65 4.56 12.74
C PRO A 70 5.25 4.88 13.27
N ALA A 71 5.18 5.40 14.50
CA ALA A 71 3.92 5.84 15.08
C ALA A 71 3.30 7.00 14.30
N PHE A 72 4.14 7.91 13.78
CA PHE A 72 3.75 9.04 12.94
C PHE A 72 4.78 9.26 11.83
N LEU A 73 4.34 9.89 10.73
CA LEU A 73 5.23 10.40 9.70
C LEU A 73 5.38 11.92 9.88
N PRO A 74 6.59 12.43 10.15
CA PRO A 74 6.81 13.84 10.40
C PRO A 74 6.62 14.66 9.12
N LYS A 75 6.03 15.86 9.25
CA LYS A 75 5.71 16.73 8.09
C LYS A 75 6.95 17.23 7.35
N ILE A 76 8.05 17.39 8.08
CA ILE A 76 9.36 17.75 7.54
C ILE A 76 10.32 16.58 7.70
N PRO A 77 11.37 16.48 6.86
CA PRO A 77 12.42 15.48 7.05
C PRO A 77 12.96 15.55 8.48
N PRO A 78 13.00 14.43 9.23
CA PRO A 78 13.73 14.36 10.48
C PRO A 78 15.19 14.74 10.26
N PRO A 79 15.88 15.23 11.29
CA PRO A 79 17.34 15.22 11.27
C PRO A 79 17.86 13.79 11.02
N ASN A 80 19.06 13.69 10.47
CA ASN A 80 19.64 12.44 9.96
C ASN A 80 19.79 11.34 11.03
N ASP A 81 19.71 11.70 12.31
CA ASP A 81 19.77 10.81 13.47
C ASP A 81 18.40 10.27 13.93
N GLY A 82 17.30 10.74 13.36
CA GLY A 82 15.96 10.21 13.66
C GLY A 82 15.79 8.76 13.17
N HIS A 83 15.16 7.90 13.98
CA HIS A 83 14.98 6.45 13.68
C HIS A 83 14.34 6.18 12.30
N LEU A 84 13.44 7.05 11.81
CA LEU A 84 12.86 6.93 10.47
C LEU A 84 13.89 7.22 9.36
N MET A 85 14.72 8.26 9.52
CA MET A 85 15.71 8.67 8.52
C MET A 85 16.97 7.82 8.54
N THR A 86 17.35 7.31 9.70
CA THR A 86 18.46 6.35 9.78
C THR A 86 18.16 5.06 9.02
N VAL A 87 16.89 4.63 8.97
CA VAL A 87 16.48 3.41 8.25
C VAL A 87 16.09 3.68 6.81
N ILE A 88 15.29 4.71 6.52
CA ILE A 88 14.82 4.99 5.16
C ILE A 88 15.73 5.97 4.42
N GLY A 89 16.29 6.98 5.10
CA GLY A 89 17.09 8.02 4.45
C GLY A 89 18.53 7.64 4.12
N GLY A 90 19.05 6.55 4.68
CA GLY A 90 20.44 6.10 4.47
C GLY A 90 20.68 5.26 3.21
N ASP A 91 19.63 5.01 2.43
CA ASP A 91 19.64 4.04 1.33
C ASP A 91 19.21 4.67 0.00
N ASP A 92 19.86 4.23 -1.09
CA ASP A 92 19.48 4.59 -2.47
C ASP A 92 18.27 3.75 -2.92
N TRP A 93 17.07 4.28 -2.69
CA TRP A 93 15.82 3.64 -3.10
C TRP A 93 15.44 3.99 -4.54
N ASP A 94 15.08 2.98 -5.33
CA ASP A 94 14.57 3.18 -6.68
C ASP A 94 13.16 3.78 -6.66
N PHE A 95 12.23 3.16 -5.93
CA PHE A 95 10.84 3.62 -5.79
C PHE A 95 10.25 3.15 -4.47
N PHE A 96 9.11 3.72 -4.08
CA PHE A 96 8.27 3.20 -3.00
C PHE A 96 6.93 2.73 -3.54
N VAL A 97 6.35 1.71 -2.90
CA VAL A 97 5.02 1.20 -3.19
C VAL A 97 4.14 1.39 -1.97
N VAL A 98 2.98 2.03 -2.15
CA VAL A 98 1.98 2.22 -1.12
C VAL A 98 0.73 1.43 -1.48
N PHE A 99 0.24 0.65 -0.52
CA PHE A 99 -1.07 0.03 -0.61
C PHE A 99 -1.69 -0.14 0.78
N ALA A 100 -2.81 0.54 1.02
CA ALA A 100 -3.56 0.47 2.27
C ALA A 100 -2.71 0.74 3.54
N TYR A 101 -1.80 1.73 3.49
CA TYR A 101 -0.95 2.06 4.64
C TYR A 101 -1.70 2.84 5.75
N GLY A 102 -2.62 3.72 5.37
CA GLY A 102 -3.52 4.43 6.30
C GLY A 102 -2.95 5.69 6.95
N LYS A 103 -1.69 6.06 6.68
CA LYS A 103 -1.13 7.37 7.07
C LYS A 103 -0.91 8.25 5.84
N ILE A 104 -1.09 9.55 6.01
CA ILE A 104 -0.73 10.54 4.98
C ILE A 104 0.80 10.58 4.90
N MET A 105 1.34 10.36 3.71
CA MET A 105 2.77 10.50 3.47
C MET A 105 3.10 11.97 3.18
N PRO A 106 4.10 12.55 3.86
CA PRO A 106 4.56 13.90 3.58
C PRO A 106 5.31 13.93 2.24
N GLU A 107 5.26 15.09 1.55
CA GLU A 107 5.84 15.27 0.23
C GLU A 107 7.33 14.90 0.16
N TRP A 108 8.11 15.22 1.20
CA TRP A 108 9.53 14.85 1.25
C TRP A 108 9.76 13.34 1.19
N LEU A 109 8.86 12.53 1.78
CA LEU A 109 8.97 11.08 1.78
C LEU A 109 8.46 10.49 0.46
N ILE A 110 7.42 11.10 -0.13
CA ILE A 110 6.91 10.73 -1.46
C ILE A 110 8.01 10.88 -2.51
N ASN A 111 8.81 11.94 -2.40
CA ASN A 111 9.87 12.31 -3.33
C ASN A 111 11.25 11.76 -2.95
N LEU A 112 11.38 11.03 -1.83
CA LEU A 112 12.65 10.49 -1.36
C LEU A 112 13.29 9.48 -2.33
N PRO A 113 12.57 8.49 -2.90
CA PRO A 113 13.18 7.53 -3.82
C PRO A 113 13.35 8.14 -5.22
N LYS A 114 14.30 7.62 -6.00
CA LYS A 114 14.73 8.14 -7.31
C LYS A 114 13.58 8.32 -8.31
N TYR A 115 12.65 7.37 -8.36
CA TYR A 115 11.49 7.37 -9.26
C TYR A 115 10.19 7.75 -8.54
N GLY A 116 10.28 8.25 -7.31
CA GLY A 116 9.14 8.62 -6.49
C GLY A 116 8.34 7.43 -5.96
N THR A 117 7.14 7.73 -5.50
CA THR A 117 6.25 6.76 -4.83
C THR A 117 5.03 6.47 -5.68
N ILE A 118 4.67 5.20 -5.82
CA ILE A 118 3.40 4.79 -6.45
C ILE A 118 2.40 4.30 -5.40
N ASN A 119 1.11 4.54 -5.65
CA ASN A 119 0.02 4.04 -4.82
C ASN A 119 -0.93 3.17 -5.64
N ALA A 120 -1.31 2.00 -5.12
CA ALA A 120 -2.40 1.20 -5.64
C ALA A 120 -3.70 1.61 -4.95
N HIS A 121 -4.60 2.27 -5.67
CA HIS A 121 -5.89 2.71 -5.13
C HIS A 121 -7.01 1.78 -5.61
N PRO A 122 -7.80 1.15 -4.72
CA PRO A 122 -8.83 0.19 -5.10
C PRO A 122 -10.14 0.84 -5.57
N SER A 123 -10.02 1.81 -6.49
CA SER A 123 -11.12 2.30 -7.33
C SER A 123 -10.62 2.58 -8.76
N LEU A 124 -11.55 2.91 -9.65
CA LEU A 124 -11.27 3.53 -10.94
C LEU A 124 -11.22 5.06 -10.79
N LEU A 125 -10.05 5.60 -10.45
CA LEU A 125 -9.83 7.04 -10.34
C LEU A 125 -10.18 7.78 -11.65
N PRO A 126 -10.63 9.04 -11.59
CA PRO A 126 -10.70 9.91 -10.40
C PRO A 126 -11.91 9.64 -9.48
N LYS A 127 -12.74 8.62 -9.76
CA LYS A 127 -13.88 8.29 -8.91
C LYS A 127 -13.43 7.67 -7.59
N LEU A 128 -14.16 7.97 -6.51
CA LEU A 128 -14.00 7.33 -5.20
C LEU A 128 -12.58 7.43 -4.61
N ARG A 129 -11.97 8.62 -4.64
CA ARG A 129 -10.76 8.93 -3.86
C ARG A 129 -11.00 8.73 -2.36
N GLY A 130 -9.93 8.53 -1.59
CA GLY A 130 -9.97 8.53 -0.13
C GLY A 130 -10.04 7.14 0.49
N ALA A 131 -10.50 7.07 1.74
CA ALA A 131 -10.17 5.96 2.64
C ALA A 131 -11.03 4.68 2.48
N SER A 132 -12.11 4.69 1.70
CA SER A 132 -13.06 3.55 1.64
C SER A 132 -13.62 3.24 0.26
N PRO A 133 -12.79 3.23 -0.81
CA PRO A 133 -13.25 3.11 -2.20
C PRO A 133 -14.02 1.82 -2.49
N ILE A 134 -13.61 0.68 -1.91
CA ILE A 134 -14.27 -0.61 -2.13
C ILE A 134 -15.71 -0.57 -1.63
N ARG A 135 -15.93 -0.10 -0.39
CA ARG A 135 -17.26 0.02 0.21
C ARG A 135 -18.10 1.04 -0.54
N SER A 136 -17.52 2.18 -0.92
CA SER A 136 -18.20 3.20 -1.72
C SER A 136 -18.61 2.69 -3.10
N THR A 137 -17.81 1.81 -3.72
CA THR A 137 -18.16 1.19 -5.01
C THR A 137 -19.42 0.34 -4.86
N LEU A 138 -19.50 -0.48 -3.82
CA LEU A 138 -20.67 -1.32 -3.54
C LEU A 138 -21.92 -0.49 -3.21
N LEU A 139 -21.77 0.60 -2.44
CA LEU A 139 -22.90 1.46 -2.05
C LEU A 139 -23.47 2.31 -3.20
N THR A 140 -22.69 2.53 -4.26
CA THR A 140 -23.09 3.40 -5.38
C THR A 140 -23.65 2.64 -6.58
N ASP A 141 -23.91 1.33 -6.41
CA ASP A 141 -24.44 0.42 -7.43
C ASP A 141 -23.71 0.53 -8.78
N LEU A 142 -22.38 0.69 -8.70
CA LEU A 142 -21.54 0.72 -9.89
C LEU A 142 -21.42 -0.71 -10.40
N SER A 143 -21.80 -0.96 -11.66
CA SER A 143 -21.63 -2.26 -12.34
C SER A 143 -20.18 -2.73 -12.48
N ALA A 144 -19.21 -1.92 -12.03
CA ALA A 144 -17.81 -2.29 -12.02
C ALA A 144 -16.99 -1.52 -10.97
N GLY A 145 -16.08 -2.25 -10.32
CA GLY A 145 -14.98 -1.69 -9.56
C GLY A 145 -13.68 -1.73 -10.36
N GLY A 146 -12.56 -1.60 -9.64
CA GLY A 146 -11.25 -1.73 -10.24
C GLY A 146 -10.15 -1.24 -9.32
N VAL A 147 -8.93 -1.28 -9.85
CA VAL A 147 -7.73 -0.77 -9.18
C VAL A 147 -7.04 0.21 -10.11
N THR A 148 -6.54 1.31 -9.55
CA THR A 148 -5.71 2.30 -10.23
C THR A 148 -4.34 2.34 -9.59
N ILE A 149 -3.28 2.28 -10.38
CA ILE A 149 -1.92 2.61 -9.95
C ILE A 149 -1.66 4.06 -10.35
N ILE A 150 -1.31 4.90 -9.37
CA ILE A 150 -0.94 6.30 -9.58
C ILE A 150 0.50 6.55 -9.17
N GLN A 151 1.14 7.52 -9.83
CA GLN A 151 2.26 8.24 -9.23
C GLN A 151 1.70 9.15 -8.15
N MET A 152 2.18 9.04 -6.91
CA MET A 152 1.74 9.93 -5.83
C MET A 152 2.27 11.34 -6.03
N ASP A 153 1.45 12.31 -5.64
CA ASP A 153 1.85 13.70 -5.37
C ASP A 153 1.41 14.07 -3.95
N LYS A 154 1.52 15.35 -3.59
CA LYS A 154 1.14 15.84 -2.26
C LYS A 154 -0.37 15.74 -1.95
N GLU A 155 -1.20 15.54 -2.96
CA GLU A 155 -2.65 15.47 -2.82
C GLU A 155 -3.15 14.02 -2.72
N LEU A 156 -4.24 13.82 -1.99
CA LEU A 156 -4.76 12.48 -1.72
C LEU A 156 -5.37 11.85 -2.99
N ASP A 157 -4.82 10.71 -3.41
CA ASP A 157 -5.27 9.91 -4.57
C ASP A 157 -5.45 10.74 -5.85
N HIS A 158 -4.61 11.76 -6.03
CA HIS A 158 -4.73 12.74 -7.10
C HIS A 158 -3.82 12.47 -8.29
N GLY A 159 -2.58 12.08 -8.03
CA GLY A 159 -1.50 12.12 -9.00
C GLY A 159 -1.71 11.26 -10.27
N PRO A 160 -0.81 11.40 -11.25
CA PRO A 160 -0.98 10.83 -12.59
C PRO A 160 -1.28 9.32 -12.57
N ILE A 161 -2.32 8.93 -13.31
CA ILE A 161 -2.69 7.53 -13.50
C ILE A 161 -1.65 6.85 -14.39
N LEU A 162 -0.98 5.83 -13.86
CA LEU A 162 -0.01 5.01 -14.59
C LEU A 162 -0.69 3.80 -15.24
N LYS A 163 -1.62 3.17 -14.53
CA LYS A 163 -2.37 2.00 -15.01
C LYS A 163 -3.71 1.88 -14.30
N GLN A 164 -4.72 1.40 -15.03
CA GLN A 164 -6.00 0.99 -14.46
C GLN A 164 -6.38 -0.40 -14.92
N GLN A 165 -7.05 -1.13 -14.03
CA GLN A 165 -7.67 -2.41 -14.33
C GLN A 165 -9.10 -2.40 -13.80
N LYS A 166 -10.06 -2.62 -14.71
CA LYS A 166 -11.48 -2.76 -14.39
C LYS A 166 -11.76 -4.17 -13.89
N VAL A 167 -12.62 -4.28 -12.87
CA VAL A 167 -13.13 -5.54 -12.35
C VAL A 167 -14.65 -5.47 -12.41
N ALA A 168 -15.27 -6.41 -13.13
CA ALA A 168 -16.73 -6.53 -13.13
C ALA A 168 -17.19 -6.91 -11.73
N LEU A 169 -18.20 -6.22 -11.20
CA LEU A 169 -18.86 -6.67 -9.99
C LEU A 169 -19.94 -7.66 -10.42
N VAL A 170 -19.97 -8.81 -9.78
CA VAL A 170 -21.11 -9.72 -9.89
C VAL A 170 -22.23 -9.09 -9.08
N GLU A 171 -23.44 -9.03 -9.62
CA GLU A 171 -24.58 -8.55 -8.85
C GLU A 171 -24.70 -9.38 -7.56
N PRO A 172 -24.89 -8.73 -6.40
CA PRO A 172 -25.24 -9.49 -5.20
C PRO A 172 -26.54 -10.24 -5.48
N ILE A 173 -26.66 -11.46 -4.94
CA ILE A 173 -27.95 -12.17 -4.92
C ILE A 173 -29.00 -11.26 -4.29
N SER A 174 -30.21 -11.24 -4.86
CA SER A 174 -31.26 -10.36 -4.38
C SER A 174 -31.66 -10.73 -2.94
N GLY A 175 -32.34 -9.82 -2.24
CA GLY A 175 -32.90 -10.13 -0.92
C GLY A 175 -33.84 -11.34 -0.96
N GLU A 176 -34.63 -11.47 -2.02
CA GLU A 176 -35.52 -12.64 -2.24
C GLU A 176 -34.74 -13.94 -2.49
N ASP A 177 -33.57 -13.87 -3.12
CA ASP A 177 -32.69 -15.04 -3.32
C ASP A 177 -31.96 -15.46 -2.03
N LEU A 178 -31.90 -14.59 -1.02
CA LEU A 178 -31.37 -14.89 0.32
C LEU A 178 -32.43 -15.50 1.25
N ASP A 179 -33.71 -15.21 0.97
CA ASP A 179 -34.85 -15.71 1.74
C ASP A 179 -35.29 -17.13 1.31
N ASN A 180 -34.77 -17.65 0.19
CA ASN A 180 -35.02 -19.00 -0.34
C ASN A 180 -33.77 -19.90 -0.25
#